data_AF-A0A6M0RPL3-F1
#
_entry.id   AF-A0A6M0RPL3-F1
#
_cell.length_a   1.000
_cell.length_b   1.000
_cell.length_c   1.000
_cell.angle_alpha   90.00
_cell.angle_beta   90.00
_cell.angle_gamma   90.00
#
_symmetry.space_group_name_H-M   'P 1'
#
loop_
_entity.id
_entity.type
_entity.pdbx_description
1 polymer ?
#
loop_
_entity_poly.entity_id
_entity_poly.type
_entity_poly.pdbx_seq_one_letter_code
_entity_poly.pdbx_strand_id
1 'polypeptide(L)' 'MVTPRAAQPTVKFIDDYCESYRDLFAEVRSFEAFKHLHVG' A
#
# COMPACT_ATOMS: atom_id res chain seq x y z
N MET A 1 13.28 -17.09 -7.50
CA MET A 1 12.25 -16.19 -8.06
C MET A 1 11.23 -15.95 -6.96
N VAL A 2 11.06 -14.71 -6.49
CA VAL A 2 10.02 -14.39 -5.48
C VAL A 2 8.69 -14.27 -6.21
N THR A 3 7.71 -15.06 -5.81
CA THR A 3 6.35 -14.94 -6.33
C THR A 3 5.76 -13.61 -5.84
N PRO A 4 5.32 -12.70 -6.73
CA PRO A 4 4.70 -11.46 -6.31
C PRO A 4 3.39 -11.74 -5.58
N ARG A 5 3.13 -10.99 -4.49
CA ARG A 5 1.88 -11.10 -3.73
C ARG A 5 0.73 -10.64 -4.62
N ALA A 6 -0.40 -11.36 -4.57
CA ALA A 6 -1.60 -10.92 -5.26
C ALA A 6 -2.05 -9.56 -4.70
N ALA A 7 -2.33 -8.61 -5.60
CA ALA A 7 -2.88 -7.32 -5.23
C ALA A 7 -4.20 -7.55 -4.48
N GLN A 8 -4.27 -7.05 -3.24
CA GLN A 8 -5.48 -7.12 -2.45
C GLN A 8 -6.26 -5.81 -2.62
N PRO A 9 -7.58 -5.87 -2.82
CA PRO A 9 -8.39 -4.66 -2.96
C PRO A 9 -8.37 -3.89 -1.64
N THR A 10 -7.82 -2.68 -1.69
CA THR A 10 -7.94 -1.68 -0.65
C THR A 10 -9.24 -0.89 -0.85
N VAL A 11 -9.80 -0.36 0.23
CA VAL A 11 -10.92 0.58 0.11
C VAL A 11 -10.38 1.83 -0.59
N LYS A 12 -11.03 2.30 -1.65
CA LYS A 12 -10.57 3.47 -2.45
C LYS A 12 -10.23 4.68 -1.58
N PHE A 13 -11.00 4.91 -0.52
CA PHE A 13 -10.73 5.95 0.47
C PHE A 13 -9.32 5.87 1.09
N ILE A 14 -8.84 4.66 1.39
CA ILE A 14 -7.50 4.42 1.96
C ILE A 14 -6.43 4.67 0.90
N ASP A 15 -6.66 4.27 -0.36
CA ASP A 15 -5.72 4.57 -1.45
C ASP A 15 -5.56 6.07 -1.66
N ASP A 16 -6.67 6.81 -1.75
CA ASP A 16 -6.68 8.26 -1.93
C ASP A 16 -6.00 8.97 -0.75
N TYR A 17 -6.23 8.52 0.49
CA TYR A 17 -5.55 9.04 1.68
C TYR A 17 -4.05 8.77 1.65
N CYS A 18 -3.65 7.53 1.37
CA CYS A 18 -2.26 7.12 1.39
C CYS A 18 -1.46 7.67 0.21
N GLU A 19 -2.07 8.02 -0.92
CA GLU A 19 -1.37 8.52 -2.11
C GLU A 19 -0.49 9.75 -1.81
N SER A 20 -0.95 10.63 -0.93
CA SER A 20 -0.17 11.80 -0.46
C SER A 20 1.12 11.44 0.30
N TYR A 21 1.20 10.23 0.86
CA TYR A 21 2.35 9.73 1.61
C TYR A 21 3.29 8.88 0.74
N ARG A 22 2.97 8.65 -0.54
CA ARG A 22 3.72 7.75 -1.42
C ARG A 22 5.21 8.11 -1.51
N ASP A 23 5.52 9.40 -1.61
CA ASP A 23 6.89 9.88 -1.75
C ASP A 23 7.70 9.80 -0.45
N LEU A 24 7.07 9.48 0.69
CA LEU A 24 7.77 9.20 1.94
C LEU A 24 8.39 7.81 1.97
N PHE A 25 7.97 6.91 1.07
CA PHE A 25 8.44 5.53 1.02
C PHE A 25 9.33 5.32 -0.20
N ALA A 26 10.60 5.02 0.04
CA ALA A 26 11.53 4.62 -1.02
C ALA A 26 11.16 3.24 -1.62
N GLU A 27 10.51 2.39 -0.83
CA GLU A 27 10.11 1.04 -1.24
C GLU A 27 8.59 0.92 -1.40
N VAL A 28 8.16 0.41 -2.57
CA VAL A 28 6.75 0.12 -2.87
C VAL A 28 6.13 -0.83 -1.84
N ARG A 29 6.91 -1.77 -1.31
CA ARG A 29 6.45 -2.74 -0.29
C ARG A 29 6.11 -2.09 1.04
N SER A 30 6.90 -1.11 1.46
CA SER A 30 6.64 -0.35 2.68
C SER A 30 5.38 0.49 2.54
N PHE A 31 5.16 1.07 1.36
CA PHE A 31 3.92 1.78 1.05
C PHE A 31 2.70 0.85 1.05
N GLU A 32 2.80 -0.33 0.42
CA GLU A 32 1.73 -1.34 0.49
C GLU A 32 1.42 -1.79 1.92
N ALA A 33 2.44 -2.06 2.73
CA ALA A 33 2.26 -2.43 4.14
C ALA A 33 1.57 -1.32 4.94
N PHE A 34 1.91 -0.06 4.68
CA PHE A 34 1.25 1.10 5.27
C PHE A 34 -0.23 1.19 4.90
N LYS A 35 -0.59 0.95 3.63
CA LYS A 35 -2.01 0.89 3.23
C LYS A 35 -2.75 -0.25 3.92
N HIS A 36 -2.13 -1.42 4.02
CA HIS A 36 -2.72 -2.58 4.69
C HIS A 36 -2.97 -2.36 6.19
N LEU A 37 -2.12 -1.59 6.87
CA LEU A 37 -2.32 -1.23 8.28
C LEU A 37 -3.66 -0.52 8.54
N HIS A 38 -4.16 0.25 7.56
CA HIS A 38 -5.42 0.99 7.69
C HIS A 38 -6.65 0.14 7.38
N VAL A 39 -6.49 -0.97 6.66
CA VAL A 39 -7.60 -1.88 6.31
C VAL A 39 -7.95 -2.81 7.47
N GLY A 40 -7.00 -3.08 8.36
CA GLY A 40 -7.14 -4.04 9.46
C GLY A 40 -6.65 -5.44 9.08
#